data_AF-A0A5E7I2T1-F1
#
_entry.id   AF-A0A5E7I2T1-F1
#
_cell.length_a   1.000
_cell.length_b   1.000
_cell.length_c   1.000
_cell.angle_alpha   90.00
_cell.angle_beta   90.00
_cell.angle_gamma   90.00
#
_symmetry.space_group_name_H-M   'P 1'
#
loop_
_entity.id
_entity.type
_entity.pdbx_description
1 polymer ?
#
loop_
_entity_poly.entity_id
_entity_poly.type
_entity_poly.pdbx_seq_one_letter_code
_entity_poly.pdbx_strand_id
1 'polypeptide(L)'
;MSDTEDGAVNFDPEKFRVSYDDFIRFLDGVSMSMVCPHCGTSGEWNVFTGNADGSDDQVLTTYKMPIAGTNFYRMSFAMSCENCGTYRSIYTQRVISWILDNPPAAEI
;
A
#
# COMPACT_ATOMS: atom_id res chain seq x y z
N MET A 1 -7.34 -9.13 38.85
CA MET A 1 -8.15 -8.42 37.84
C MET A 1 -7.40 -7.14 37.56
N SER A 2 -6.60 -7.13 36.51
CA SER A 2 -5.89 -5.94 36.06
C SER A 2 -6.30 -5.79 34.61
N ASP A 3 -7.12 -4.78 34.37
CA ASP A 3 -7.61 -4.36 33.07
C ASP A 3 -6.42 -4.00 32.18
N THR A 4 -5.96 -4.95 31.36
CA THR A 4 -5.29 -4.61 30.11
C THR A 4 -6.38 -4.08 29.20
N GLU A 5 -6.58 -2.76 29.25
CA GLU A 5 -7.27 -2.03 28.19
C GLU A 5 -6.61 -2.43 26.87
N ASP A 6 -7.30 -3.32 26.18
CA ASP A 6 -6.99 -3.81 24.85
C ASP A 6 -7.09 -2.58 23.94
N GLY A 7 -5.95 -1.89 23.79
CA GLY A 7 -5.75 -0.78 22.88
C GLY A 7 -5.80 -1.25 21.43
N ALA A 8 -6.83 -2.03 21.09
CA ALA A 8 -7.34 -2.16 19.74
C ALA A 8 -7.84 -0.78 19.33
N VAL A 9 -6.88 0.09 18.98
CA VAL A 9 -7.12 1.29 18.19
C VAL A 9 -8.01 0.85 17.05
N ASN A 10 -9.27 1.26 17.11
CA ASN A 10 -10.32 0.84 16.20
C ASN A 10 -9.79 1.00 14.78
N PHE A 11 -9.49 -0.14 14.13
CA PHE A 11 -8.82 -0.15 12.84
C PHE A 11 -9.84 0.35 11.82
N ASP A 12 -9.62 1.57 11.35
CA ASP A 12 -10.42 2.18 10.31
C ASP A 12 -9.70 2.00 8.96
N PRO A 13 -10.05 0.98 8.16
CA PRO A 13 -9.44 0.75 6.85
C PRO A 13 -9.65 1.93 5.90
N GLU A 14 -10.70 2.73 6.08
CA GLU A 14 -10.99 3.87 5.21
C GLU A 14 -9.91 4.95 5.32
N LYS A 15 -9.23 5.07 6.47
CA LYS A 15 -8.10 6.01 6.64
C LYS A 15 -6.87 5.66 5.81
N PHE A 16 -6.77 4.41 5.37
CA PHE A 16 -5.67 3.91 4.56
C PHE A 16 -6.08 3.63 3.12
N ARG A 17 -7.33 3.98 2.77
CA ARG A 17 -7.86 3.83 1.44
C ARG A 17 -7.13 4.76 0.49
N VAL A 18 -6.57 4.18 -0.57
CA VAL A 18 -5.90 4.89 -1.65
C VAL A 18 -6.44 4.35 -2.96
N SER A 19 -6.80 5.27 -3.86
CA SER A 19 -7.23 4.92 -5.22
C SER A 19 -6.06 4.35 -6.01
N TYR A 20 -6.36 3.51 -7.00
CA TYR A 20 -5.34 3.00 -7.92
C TYR A 20 -4.58 4.14 -8.60
N ASP A 21 -5.29 5.15 -9.10
CA ASP A 21 -4.70 6.30 -9.81
C ASP A 21 -3.76 7.12 -8.92
N ASP A 22 -4.14 7.41 -7.67
CA ASP A 22 -3.26 8.14 -6.75
C ASP A 22 -2.01 7.34 -6.39
N PHE A 23 -2.11 6.01 -6.36
CA PHE A 23 -0.95 5.16 -6.16
C PHE A 23 -0.01 5.14 -7.36
N ILE A 24 -0.54 5.09 -8.59
CA ILE A 24 0.29 5.21 -9.79
C ILE A 24 0.99 6.58 -9.82
N ARG A 25 0.26 7.66 -9.53
CA ARG A 25 0.85 9.02 -9.39
C ARG A 25 1.98 9.04 -8.36
N PHE A 26 1.81 8.36 -7.23
CA PHE A 26 2.86 8.20 -6.23
C PHE A 26 4.08 7.46 -6.79
N LEU A 27 3.89 6.35 -7.49
CA LEU A 27 4.99 5.57 -8.07
C LEU A 27 5.82 6.41 -9.06
N ASP A 28 5.13 7.17 -9.91
CA ASP A 28 5.76 8.07 -10.89
C ASP A 28 6.53 9.21 -10.20
N GLY A 29 5.92 9.80 -9.16
CA GLY A 29 6.49 10.95 -8.45
C GLY A 29 7.72 10.64 -7.59
N VAL A 30 7.83 9.42 -7.03
CA VAL A 30 8.97 9.06 -6.15
C VAL A 30 10.14 8.40 -6.88
N SER A 31 10.07 8.29 -8.22
CA SER A 31 11.13 7.66 -9.05
C SER A 31 11.51 6.26 -8.55
N MET A 32 10.53 5.42 -8.24
CA MET A 32 10.80 4.07 -7.78
C MET A 32 11.42 3.24 -8.90
N SER A 33 12.52 2.53 -8.62
CA SER A 33 13.05 1.57 -9.57
C SER A 33 12.03 0.46 -9.85
N MET A 34 11.66 0.34 -11.12
CA MET A 34 10.80 -0.73 -11.66
C MET A 34 11.57 -2.03 -11.89
N VAL A 35 12.87 -2.05 -11.62
CA VAL A 35 13.69 -3.27 -11.66
C VAL A 35 13.45 -4.08 -10.39
N CYS A 36 13.12 -5.36 -10.56
CA CYS A 36 13.03 -6.32 -9.47
C CYS A 36 14.42 -6.52 -8.85
N PRO A 37 14.61 -6.26 -7.55
CA PRO A 37 15.92 -6.41 -6.90
C PRO A 37 16.37 -7.88 -6.78
N HIS A 38 15.45 -8.84 -6.96
CA HIS A 38 15.76 -10.26 -6.85
C HIS A 38 16.16 -10.89 -8.20
N CYS A 39 15.38 -10.66 -9.27
CA CYS A 39 15.64 -11.26 -10.59
C CYS A 39 16.23 -10.30 -11.63
N GLY A 40 16.26 -8.99 -11.36
CA GLY A 40 16.82 -7.98 -12.26
C GLY A 40 15.93 -7.57 -13.43
N THR A 41 14.71 -8.12 -13.56
CA THR A 41 13.80 -7.75 -14.65
C THR A 41 13.10 -6.42 -14.38
N SER A 42 12.87 -5.62 -15.42
CA SER A 42 12.23 -4.31 -15.35
C SER A 42 10.77 -4.34 -15.78
N GLY A 43 9.91 -3.58 -15.12
CA GLY A 43 8.57 -3.22 -15.62
C GLY A 43 7.44 -4.21 -15.31
N GLU A 44 7.69 -5.25 -14.51
CA GLU A 44 6.74 -6.36 -14.29
C GLU A 44 6.24 -6.45 -12.85
N TRP A 45 5.87 -5.29 -12.29
CA TRP A 45 5.27 -5.26 -10.97
C TRP A 45 3.76 -5.27 -11.06
N ASN A 46 3.13 -6.27 -10.44
CA ASN A 46 1.70 -6.32 -10.21
C ASN A 46 1.34 -5.68 -8.89
N VAL A 47 0.35 -4.80 -8.92
CA VAL A 47 -0.21 -4.16 -7.72
C VAL A 47 -1.43 -4.96 -7.27
N PHE A 48 -1.52 -5.24 -5.97
CA PHE A 48 -2.67 -5.94 -5.40
C PHE A 48 -3.84 -4.97 -5.20
N THR A 49 -4.83 -5.04 -6.08
CA THR A 49 -6.11 -4.32 -5.94
C THR A 49 -7.14 -5.19 -5.21
N GLY A 50 -8.13 -4.56 -4.58
CA GLY A 50 -9.19 -5.23 -3.82
C GLY A 50 -10.21 -5.99 -4.69
N ASN A 51 -10.04 -5.97 -6.01
CA ASN A 51 -11.05 -6.35 -6.99
C ASN A 51 -11.11 -7.88 -7.22
N ALA A 52 -11.11 -8.66 -6.14
CA ALA A 52 -11.31 -10.11 -6.23
C ALA A 52 -12.74 -10.48 -6.67
N ASP A 53 -13.69 -9.54 -6.58
CA ASP A 53 -15.13 -9.74 -6.80
C ASP A 53 -15.72 -8.92 -7.95
N GLY A 54 -14.89 -8.23 -8.75
CA GLY A 54 -15.35 -7.44 -9.89
C GLY A 54 -16.09 -6.16 -9.50
N SER A 55 -15.95 -5.69 -8.25
CA SER A 55 -16.34 -4.34 -7.88
C SER A 55 -15.47 -3.30 -8.60
N ASP A 56 -16.10 -2.26 -9.15
CA ASP A 56 -15.45 -1.12 -9.83
C ASP A 56 -14.67 -0.22 -8.85
N ASP A 57 -14.61 -0.57 -7.57
CA ASP A 57 -13.83 0.11 -6.56
C ASP A 57 -12.34 -0.19 -6.81
N GLN A 58 -11.70 0.58 -7.70
CA GLN A 58 -10.26 0.54 -8.01
C GLN A 58 -9.43 1.00 -6.80
N VAL A 59 -9.50 0.24 -5.72
CA VAL A 59 -8.86 0.52 -4.43
C VAL A 59 -7.79 -0.52 -4.18
N LEU A 60 -6.71 -0.10 -3.55
CA LEU A 60 -5.63 -1.00 -3.20
C LEU A 60 -5.96 -1.89 -2.01
N THR A 61 -5.55 -3.16 -2.10
CA THR A 61 -5.60 -4.06 -0.96
C THR A 61 -4.57 -3.62 0.08
N THR A 62 -5.04 -3.35 1.30
CA THR A 62 -4.17 -2.95 2.41
C THR A 62 -3.92 -4.12 3.36
N TYR A 63 -2.64 -4.43 3.59
CA TYR A 63 -2.22 -5.52 4.46
C TYR A 63 -1.79 -5.00 5.84
N LYS A 64 -2.15 -5.74 6.90
CA LYS A 64 -1.66 -5.53 8.27
C LYS A 64 -0.38 -6.34 8.46
N MET A 65 0.76 -5.66 8.63
CA MET A 65 2.03 -6.30 8.95
C MET A 65 2.32 -6.18 10.45
N PRO A 66 2.39 -7.28 11.21
CA PRO A 66 2.71 -7.24 12.63
C PRO A 66 4.16 -6.80 12.85
N ILE A 67 4.39 -5.99 13.89
CA ILE A 67 5.73 -5.65 14.36
C ILE A 67 6.15 -6.68 15.41
N ALA A 68 7.24 -7.40 15.13
CA ALA A 68 7.76 -8.45 16.00
C ALA A 68 7.96 -7.96 17.44
N GLY A 69 7.51 -8.75 18.41
CA GLY A 69 7.64 -8.44 19.84
C GLY A 69 6.66 -7.39 20.36
N THR A 70 5.65 -6.99 19.58
CA THR A 70 4.64 -6.01 19.99
C THR A 70 3.24 -6.42 19.50
N ASN A 71 2.20 -5.80 20.05
CA ASN A 71 0.82 -5.90 19.53
C ASN A 71 0.53 -4.84 18.44
N PHE A 72 1.55 -4.13 17.96
CA PHE A 72 1.40 -3.10 16.94
C PHE A 72 1.52 -3.66 15.53
N TYR A 73 0.86 -3.00 14.59
CA TYR A 73 0.91 -3.33 13.16
C TYR A 73 1.25 -2.10 12.33
N ARG A 74 1.83 -2.34 11.15
CA ARG A 74 2.01 -1.34 10.09
C ARG A 74 1.13 -1.72 8.90
N MET A 75 0.53 -0.72 8.29
CA MET A 75 -0.25 -0.93 7.06
C MET A 75 0.67 -0.83 5.85
N SER A 76 0.48 -1.72 4.88
CA SER A 76 1.21 -1.68 3.61
C SER A 76 0.36 -2.09 2.42
N PHE A 77 0.66 -1.48 1.29
CA PHE A 77 0.32 -2.03 -0.02
C PHE A 77 1.37 -3.06 -0.42
N ALA A 78 0.95 -4.08 -1.18
CA ALA A 78 1.83 -5.09 -1.71
C ALA A 78 1.93 -4.95 -3.23
N MET A 79 3.11 -5.25 -3.76
CA MET A 79 3.36 -5.47 -5.17
C MET A 79 4.14 -6.78 -5.34
N SER A 80 3.89 -7.53 -6.41
CA SER A 80 4.63 -8.75 -6.74
C SER A 80 5.33 -8.62 -8.09
N CYS A 81 6.52 -9.20 -8.20
CA CYS A 81 7.20 -9.37 -9.47
C CYS A 81 6.60 -10.58 -10.20
N GLU A 82 6.14 -10.41 -11.45
CA GLU A 82 5.56 -11.52 -12.23
C GLU A 82 6.57 -12.63 -12.54
N ASN A 83 7.83 -12.27 -12.78
CA ASN A 83 8.86 -13.26 -13.14
C ASN A 83 9.27 -14.21 -12.02
N CYS A 84 9.43 -13.71 -10.80
CA CYS A 84 10.03 -14.51 -9.71
C CYS A 84 9.17 -14.56 -8.43
N GLY A 85 8.01 -13.91 -8.42
CA GLY A 85 7.11 -13.89 -7.27
C GLY A 85 7.61 -13.10 -6.07
N THR A 86 8.74 -12.37 -6.20
CA THR A 86 9.24 -11.52 -5.11
C THR A 86 8.22 -10.44 -4.76
N TYR A 87 7.98 -10.24 -3.47
CA TYR A 87 7.07 -9.22 -2.97
C TYR A 87 7.81 -7.96 -2.54
N ARG A 88 7.21 -6.81 -2.83
CA ARG A 88 7.60 -5.50 -2.30
C ARG A 88 6.44 -4.94 -1.48
N SER A 89 6.73 -4.60 -0.23
CA SER A 89 5.79 -3.90 0.65
C SER A 89 6.06 -2.40 0.61
N ILE A 90 5.02 -1.60 0.45
CA ILE A 90 5.06 -0.13 0.50
C ILE A 90 4.17 0.34 1.64
N TYR A 91 4.75 1.05 2.62
CA TYR A 91 3.98 1.55 3.77
C TYR A 91 2.93 2.58 3.34
N THR A 92 1.68 2.37 3.75
CA THR A 92 0.55 3.23 3.32
C THR A 92 0.72 4.67 3.78
N GLN A 93 1.26 4.89 4.99
CA GLN A 93 1.52 6.23 5.53
C GLN A 93 2.41 7.08 4.62
N ARG A 94 3.40 6.45 3.97
CA ARG A 94 4.30 7.15 3.03
C ARG A 94 3.55 7.58 1.78
N VAL A 95 2.68 6.73 1.26
CA VAL A 95 1.87 7.00 0.08
C VAL A 95 0.88 8.14 0.38
N ILE A 96 0.15 8.03 1.48
CA ILE A 96 -0.86 9.02 1.89
C ILE A 96 -0.21 10.39 2.12
N SER A 97 0.90 10.44 2.85
CA SER A 97 1.65 11.69 3.06
C SER A 97 2.04 12.32 1.72
N TRP A 98 2.57 11.53 0.80
CA TRP A 98 2.96 12.03 -0.51
C TRP A 98 1.76 12.54 -1.33
N ILE A 99 0.62 11.85 -1.31
CA ILE A 99 -0.60 12.29 -2.02
C ILE A 99 -1.09 13.63 -1.47
N LEU A 100 -1.10 13.79 -0.14
CA LEU A 100 -1.51 15.04 0.50
C LEU A 100 -0.58 16.20 0.14
N ASP A 101 0.73 15.93 0.01
CA ASP A 101 1.73 16.93 -0.39
C ASP A 101 1.72 17.22 -1.91
N ASN A 102 1.11 16.34 -2.71
CA ASN A 102 1.07 16.41 -4.17
C ASN A 102 -0.37 16.23 -4.69
N PRO A 103 -1.29 17.17 -4.39
CA PRO A 103 -2.68 17.07 -4.85
C PRO A 103 -2.76 17.06 -6.39
N PRO A 104 -3.79 16.41 -6.97
CA PRO A 104 -3.99 16.45 -8.42
C PRO A 104 -4.16 17.90 -8.90
N ALA A 105 -3.67 18.18 -10.11
CA ALA A 105 -3.93 19.47 -10.74
C ALA A 105 -5.45 19.65 -10.87
N ALA A 106 -5.97 20.82 -10.50
CA ALA A 106 -7.38 21.12 -10.71
C ALA A 106 -7.67 21.05 -12.22
N GLU A 107 -8.65 20.24 -12.62
CA GLU A 107 -9.14 20.22 -14.00
C GLU A 107 -9.67 21.62 -14.36
N ILE A 108 -9.16 22.19 -15.46
CA ILE A 108 -9.53 23.52 -15.97
C ILE A 108 -10.64 23.38 -17.01
#